data_AF-A0A9D8B636-F1
#
_entry.id   AF-A0A9D8B636-F1
#
_cell.length_a   1.000
_cell.length_b   1.000
_cell.length_c   1.000
_cell.angle_alpha   90.00
_cell.angle_beta   90.00
_cell.angle_gamma   90.00
#
_symmetry.space_group_name_H-M   'P 1'
#
loop_
_entity.id
_entity.type
_entity.pdbx_description
1 polymer ?
#
loop_
_entity_poly.entity_id
_entity_poly.type
_entity_poly.pdbx_seq_one_letter_code
_entity_poly.pdbx_strand_id
1 'polypeptide(L)'
;MHHAGITRHEWFVTIPIAVMVIAIQQIPYALGYALAQPGTEYMGLLINIEVGIYLSAIGQGIKGAWLYRLPFTTEEHPPAFIQVFYLALGHAARALDLSATAMWHLARVLADLIWLIVLYAVIARLLGSSAQRRVAYALAIFPAFIVLGARGQNAWVNRAIVYLAFPLQLYLSAQFVLWGWVG
;
A
#
# COMPACT_ATOMS: atom_id res chain seq x y z
N MET A 1 -15.39 28.91 0.00
CA MET A 1 -16.30 27.74 -0.08
C MET A 1 -16.23 27.01 1.26
N HIS A 2 -17.32 26.95 2.02
CA HIS A 2 -17.35 26.24 3.31
C HIS A 2 -17.61 24.76 3.01
N HIS A 3 -16.57 23.92 3.03
CA HIS A 3 -16.78 22.47 2.94
C HIS A 3 -17.42 22.01 4.26
N ALA A 4 -18.65 21.49 4.18
CA ALA A 4 -19.32 20.91 5.34
C ALA A 4 -18.44 19.79 5.93
N GLY A 5 -18.30 19.77 7.25
CA GLY A 5 -17.52 18.75 7.95
C GLY A 5 -18.05 17.33 7.69
N ILE A 6 -17.22 16.32 7.97
CA ILE A 6 -17.59 14.92 7.78
C ILE A 6 -18.65 14.54 8.83
N THR A 7 -19.79 14.05 8.38
CA THR A 7 -20.89 13.65 9.25
C THR A 7 -20.61 12.30 9.93
N ARG A 8 -21.27 12.04 11.08
CA ARG A 8 -21.18 10.72 11.74
C ARG A 8 -21.66 9.58 10.84
N HIS A 9 -22.70 9.83 10.04
CA HIS A 9 -23.23 8.86 9.10
C HIS A 9 -22.21 8.51 8.00
N GLU A 10 -21.47 9.50 7.50
CA GLU A 10 -20.37 9.25 6.55
C GLU A 10 -19.32 8.31 7.14
N TRP A 11 -18.86 8.55 8.37
CA TRP A 11 -17.93 7.65 9.04
C TRP A 11 -18.49 6.24 9.26
N PHE A 12 -19.77 6.14 9.63
CA PHE A 12 -20.45 4.86 9.81
C PHE A 12 -20.51 4.04 8.52
N VAL A 13 -20.47 4.68 7.35
CA VAL A 13 -20.41 3.99 6.05
C VAL A 13 -18.97 3.72 5.63
N THR A 14 -18.07 4.69 5.79
CA THR A 14 -16.67 4.61 5.33
C THR A 14 -15.85 3.58 6.10
N ILE A 15 -16.02 3.49 7.42
CA ILE A 15 -15.23 2.59 8.27
C ILE A 15 -15.49 1.10 7.93
N PRO A 16 -16.74 0.63 7.82
CA PRO A 16 -17.00 -0.75 7.40
C PRO A 16 -16.42 -1.10 6.03
N ILE A 17 -16.47 -0.16 5.06
CA ILE A 17 -15.84 -0.35 3.75
C ILE A 17 -14.33 -0.53 3.90
N ALA A 18 -13.68 0.31 4.71
CA ALA A 18 -12.25 0.19 4.96
C ALA A 18 -11.89 -1.16 5.60
N VAL A 19 -12.64 -1.57 6.62
CA VAL A 19 -12.45 -2.87 7.28
C VAL A 19 -12.65 -4.03 6.31
N MET A 20 -13.69 -3.99 5.49
CA MET A 20 -13.95 -5.02 4.47
C MET A 20 -12.79 -5.13 3.48
N VAL A 21 -12.28 -4.00 2.99
CA VAL A 21 -11.16 -3.95 2.05
C VAL A 21 -9.89 -4.53 2.67
N ILE A 22 -9.59 -4.17 3.93
CA ILE A 22 -8.46 -4.73 4.67
C ILE A 22 -8.62 -6.24 4.85
N ALA A 23 -9.82 -6.71 5.21
CA ALA A 23 -10.11 -8.13 5.40
C ALA A 23 -9.93 -8.93 4.10
N ILE A 24 -10.42 -8.39 2.97
CA ILE A 24 -10.23 -9.01 1.64
C ILE A 24 -8.74 -9.15 1.31
N GLN A 25 -7.92 -8.15 1.63
CA GLN A 25 -6.48 -8.22 1.42
C GLN A 25 -5.77 -9.30 2.27
N GLN A 26 -6.39 -9.78 3.35
CA GLN A 26 -5.84 -10.86 4.17
C GLN A 26 -6.12 -12.25 3.60
N ILE A 27 -7.11 -12.39 2.70
CA ILE A 27 -7.52 -13.67 2.09
C ILE A 27 -6.32 -14.45 1.51
N PRO A 28 -5.45 -13.89 0.64
CA PRO A 28 -4.37 -14.67 0.06
C PRO A 28 -3.37 -15.19 1.10
N TYR A 29 -3.16 -14.46 2.21
CA TYR A 29 -2.31 -14.93 3.31
C TYR A 29 -2.97 -16.06 4.11
N ALA A 30 -4.27 -15.93 4.39
CA ALA A 30 -5.03 -16.98 5.05
C ALA A 30 -5.08 -18.26 4.20
N LEU A 31 -5.27 -18.13 2.89
CA LEU A 31 -5.19 -19.24 1.95
C LEU A 31 -3.80 -19.86 1.92
N GLY A 32 -2.73 -19.06 2.01
CA GLY A 32 -1.35 -19.57 2.11
C GLY A 32 -1.15 -20.51 3.29
N TYR A 33 -1.70 -20.17 4.47
CA TYR A 33 -1.70 -21.06 5.63
C TYR A 33 -2.59 -22.29 5.44
N ALA A 34 -3.79 -22.13 4.88
CA ALA A 34 -4.75 -23.24 4.71
C ALA A 34 -4.33 -24.25 3.62
N LEU A 35 -3.57 -23.81 2.62
CA LEU A 35 -3.17 -24.61 1.46
C LEU A 35 -1.68 -25.04 1.52
N ALA A 36 -1.01 -24.87 2.66
CA ALA A 36 0.37 -25.30 2.84
C ALA A 36 0.49 -26.82 2.60
N GLN A 37 1.50 -27.24 1.83
CA GLN A 37 1.69 -28.65 1.50
C GLN A 37 2.20 -29.44 2.70
N PRO A 38 1.89 -30.75 2.82
CA PRO A 38 2.44 -31.60 3.87
C PRO A 38 3.98 -31.54 3.91
N GLY A 39 4.56 -31.30 5.08
CA GLY A 39 6.01 -31.15 5.25
C GLY A 39 6.56 -29.77 4.92
N THR A 40 5.71 -28.78 4.64
CA THR A 40 6.11 -27.38 4.41
C THR A 40 5.42 -26.43 5.39
N GLU A 41 6.05 -25.30 5.69
CA GLU A 41 5.45 -24.21 6.47
C GLU A 41 5.30 -22.97 5.61
N TYR A 42 4.11 -22.37 5.64
CA TYR A 42 3.89 -21.10 4.97
C TYR A 42 4.55 -19.96 5.75
N MET A 43 5.44 -19.23 5.09
CA MET A 43 6.23 -18.15 5.71
C MET A 43 5.41 -16.90 6.08
N GLY A 44 4.10 -16.88 5.78
CA GLY A 44 3.24 -15.72 6.00
C GLY A 44 3.43 -14.62 4.95
N LEU A 45 4.08 -14.92 3.83
CA LEU A 45 4.42 -13.98 2.76
C LEU A 45 3.98 -14.55 1.40
N LEU A 46 3.53 -13.69 0.48
CA LEU A 46 3.12 -14.10 -0.86
C LEU A 46 4.33 -14.29 -1.78
N ILE A 47 4.71 -13.26 -2.54
CA ILE A 47 5.86 -13.30 -3.45
C ILE A 47 6.51 -11.91 -3.41
N ASN A 48 7.46 -11.71 -2.51
CA ASN A 48 8.41 -10.60 -2.63
C ASN A 48 9.68 -10.92 -1.83
N ILE A 49 10.78 -11.14 -2.55
CA ILE A 49 12.10 -11.46 -1.99
C ILE A 49 12.60 -10.28 -1.11
N GLU A 50 12.21 -9.06 -1.44
CA GLU A 50 12.60 -7.84 -0.72
C GLU A 50 12.05 -7.82 0.72
N VAL A 51 10.98 -8.57 1.01
CA VAL A 51 10.40 -8.62 2.36
C VAL A 51 11.35 -9.24 3.38
N GLY A 52 12.32 -10.06 2.93
CA GLY A 52 13.38 -10.59 3.79
C GLY A 52 14.20 -9.49 4.47
N ILE A 53 14.43 -8.36 3.79
CA ILE A 53 15.16 -7.21 4.34
C ILE A 53 14.37 -6.57 5.49
N TYR A 54 13.07 -6.39 5.32
CA TYR A 54 12.21 -5.78 6.34
C TYR A 54 12.02 -6.70 7.55
N LEU A 55 11.77 -8.00 7.32
CA LEU A 55 11.66 -8.97 8.42
C LEU A 55 12.97 -9.13 9.18
N SER A 56 14.11 -9.10 8.47
CA SER A 56 15.42 -9.07 9.11
C SER A 56 15.60 -7.82 9.99
N ALA A 57 15.20 -6.64 9.51
CA ALA A 57 15.27 -5.41 10.28
C ALA A 57 14.38 -5.47 11.53
N ILE A 58 13.13 -5.94 11.39
CA ILE A 58 12.24 -6.16 12.54
C ILE A 58 12.87 -7.16 13.53
N GLY A 59 13.42 -8.27 13.02
CA GLY A 59 14.10 -9.28 13.84
C GLY A 59 15.32 -8.73 14.59
N GLN A 60 16.10 -7.84 13.96
CA GLN A 60 17.21 -7.13 14.61
C GLN A 60 16.70 -6.16 15.68
N GLY A 61 15.60 -5.44 15.43
CA GLY A 61 14.96 -4.57 16.41
C GLY A 61 14.41 -5.34 17.61
N ILE A 62 13.84 -6.54 17.39
CA ILE A 62 13.43 -7.45 18.48
C ILE A 62 14.63 -7.82 19.37
N LYS A 63 15.83 -7.96 18.78
CA LYS A 63 17.08 -8.20 19.51
C LYS A 63 17.68 -6.93 20.13
N GLY A 64 17.00 -5.79 20.04
CA GLY A 64 17.40 -4.52 20.66
C GLY A 64 18.26 -3.62 19.77
N ALA A 65 18.47 -3.95 18.49
CA ALA A 65 19.30 -3.14 17.61
C ALA A 65 18.63 -1.81 17.23
N TRP A 66 19.43 -0.74 17.13
CA TRP A 66 19.05 0.56 16.54
C TRP A 66 19.83 0.89 15.26
N LEU A 67 20.84 0.07 14.94
CA LEU A 67 21.59 0.13 13.69
C LEU A 67 21.39 -1.18 12.94
N TYR A 68 21.06 -1.08 11.66
CA TYR A 68 20.78 -2.23 10.80
C TYR A 68 22.07 -2.79 10.21
N ARG A 69 22.22 -4.12 10.27
CA ARG A 69 23.24 -4.86 9.52
C ARG A 69 22.54 -5.70 8.46
N LEU A 70 22.91 -5.52 7.18
CA LEU A 70 22.40 -6.36 6.09
C LEU A 70 22.96 -7.79 6.24
N PRO A 71 22.12 -8.83 6.43
CA PRO A 71 22.60 -10.21 6.56
C PRO A 71 22.69 -10.96 5.22
N PHE A 72 22.33 -10.31 4.11
CA PHE A 72 22.18 -10.92 2.79
C PHE A 72 23.40 -10.67 1.87
N THR A 73 24.53 -10.28 2.47
CA THR A 73 25.82 -10.14 1.79
C THR A 73 26.91 -10.78 2.64
N THR A 74 27.95 -11.30 1.98
CA THR A 74 29.15 -11.81 2.65
C THR A 74 30.18 -10.73 2.93
N GLU A 75 30.00 -9.53 2.35
CA GLU A 75 30.90 -8.40 2.60
C GLU A 75 30.78 -7.92 4.05
N GLU A 76 31.92 -7.76 4.72
CA GLU A 76 31.93 -7.17 6.05
C GLU A 76 31.67 -5.67 5.95
N HIS A 77 30.68 -5.21 6.70
CA HIS A 77 30.38 -3.79 6.82
C HIS A 77 29.88 -3.45 8.24
N PRO A 78 30.13 -2.23 8.73
CA PRO A 78 29.55 -1.78 9.98
C PRO A 78 28.02 -1.66 9.87
N PRO A 79 27.28 -1.78 10.98
CA PRO A 79 25.85 -1.51 10.99
C PRO A 79 25.59 -0.02 10.78
N ALA A 80 24.49 0.32 10.10
CA ALA A 80 24.17 1.69 9.70
C ALA A 80 22.77 2.12 10.16
N PHE A 81 22.54 3.43 10.25
CA PHE A 81 21.24 4.01 10.61
C PHE A 81 20.28 4.03 9.40
N ILE A 82 19.94 2.83 8.92
CA ILE A 82 18.99 2.57 7.85
C ILE A 82 17.92 1.60 8.35
N GLN A 83 16.77 1.51 7.67
CA GLN A 83 15.65 0.65 8.10
C GLN A 83 15.13 0.95 9.51
N VAL A 84 15.35 2.17 10.01
CA VAL A 84 15.06 2.59 11.39
C VAL A 84 13.59 2.41 11.75
N PHE A 85 12.69 2.65 10.79
CA PHE A 85 11.26 2.37 10.94
C PHE A 85 11.00 0.89 11.29
N TYR A 86 11.63 -0.04 10.56
CA TYR A 86 11.47 -1.47 10.79
C TYR A 86 12.18 -1.96 12.06
N LEU A 87 13.32 -1.36 12.43
CA LEU A 87 13.96 -1.59 13.72
C LEU A 87 13.05 -1.15 14.88
N ALA A 88 12.41 0.02 14.77
CA ALA A 88 11.45 0.51 15.75
C ALA A 88 10.23 -0.42 15.86
N LEU A 89 9.72 -0.94 14.74
CA LEU A 89 8.70 -2.00 14.76
C LEU A 89 9.19 -3.26 15.48
N GLY A 90 10.47 -3.60 15.37
CA GLY A 90 11.07 -4.70 16.14
C GLY A 90 11.06 -4.46 17.65
N HIS A 91 11.35 -3.24 18.10
CA HIS A 91 11.21 -2.88 19.52
C HIS A 91 9.76 -2.96 20.00
N ALA A 92 8.82 -2.50 19.18
CA ALA A 92 7.39 -2.65 19.47
C ALA A 92 6.98 -4.13 19.49
N ALA A 93 7.52 -4.96 18.60
CA ALA A 93 7.24 -6.39 18.54
C ALA A 93 7.73 -7.09 19.80
N ARG A 94 8.93 -6.74 20.28
CA ARG A 94 9.46 -7.22 21.56
C ARG A 94 8.56 -6.83 22.74
N ALA A 95 8.04 -5.60 22.75
CA ALA A 95 7.17 -5.12 23.83
C ALA A 95 5.80 -5.83 23.86
N LEU A 96 5.34 -6.32 22.69
CA LEU A 96 4.05 -6.99 22.52
C LEU A 96 4.17 -8.53 22.44
N ASP A 97 5.37 -9.08 22.61
CA ASP A 97 5.67 -10.51 22.43
C ASP A 97 5.22 -11.06 21.06
N LEU A 98 5.46 -10.29 20.00
CA LEU A 98 5.10 -10.65 18.63
C LEU A 98 6.32 -11.12 17.84
N SER A 99 6.11 -12.12 16.97
CA SER A 99 7.11 -12.49 15.95
C SER A 99 7.29 -11.37 14.93
N ALA A 100 8.43 -11.37 14.21
CA ALA A 100 8.69 -10.37 13.17
C ALA A 100 7.60 -10.39 12.07
N THR A 101 7.13 -11.58 11.69
CA THR A 101 6.06 -11.76 10.71
C THR A 101 4.71 -11.26 11.24
N ALA A 102 4.38 -11.52 12.51
CA ALA A 102 3.15 -11.01 13.12
C ALA A 102 3.16 -9.48 13.20
N MET A 103 4.28 -8.88 13.61
CA MET A 103 4.44 -7.43 13.63
C MET A 103 4.35 -6.82 12.22
N TRP A 104 4.93 -7.48 11.21
CA TRP A 104 4.82 -7.05 9.82
C TRP A 104 3.36 -6.96 9.37
N HIS A 105 2.55 -7.99 9.64
CA HIS A 105 1.13 -8.00 9.30
C HIS A 105 0.33 -6.97 10.10
N LEU A 106 0.62 -6.83 11.40
CA LEU A 106 0.00 -5.80 12.24
C LEU A 106 0.28 -4.40 11.70
N ALA A 107 1.55 -4.09 11.41
CA ALA A 107 1.96 -2.81 10.86
C ALA A 107 1.28 -2.52 9.52
N ARG A 108 1.14 -3.53 8.65
CA ARG A 108 0.41 -3.41 7.39
C ARG A 108 -1.07 -3.08 7.60
N VAL A 109 -1.77 -3.84 8.44
CA VAL A 109 -3.19 -3.61 8.75
C VAL A 109 -3.42 -2.21 9.32
N LEU A 110 -2.55 -1.77 10.24
CA LEU A 110 -2.63 -0.43 10.82
C LEU A 110 -2.34 0.66 9.78
N ALA A 111 -1.32 0.47 8.94
CA ALA A 111 -1.01 1.40 7.86
C ALA A 111 -2.16 1.51 6.85
N ASP A 112 -2.78 0.40 6.46
CA ASP A 112 -3.92 0.38 5.55
C ASP A 112 -5.12 1.12 6.16
N LEU A 113 -5.40 0.89 7.46
CA LEU A 113 -6.48 1.58 8.17
C LEU A 113 -6.24 3.09 8.22
N ILE A 114 -5.03 3.51 8.60
CA ILE A 114 -4.64 4.92 8.65
C ILE A 114 -4.77 5.53 7.25
N TRP A 115 -4.25 4.85 6.23
CA TRP A 115 -4.29 5.31 4.84
C TRP A 115 -5.72 5.51 4.35
N LEU A 116 -6.62 4.56 4.59
CA LEU A 116 -8.03 4.63 4.19
C LEU A 116 -8.79 5.77 4.90
N ILE A 117 -8.55 5.97 6.19
CA ILE A 117 -9.12 7.08 6.96
C ILE A 117 -8.62 8.43 6.42
N VAL A 118 -7.31 8.55 6.23
CA VAL A 118 -6.68 9.77 5.71
C VAL A 118 -7.15 10.06 4.29
N LEU A 119 -7.25 9.05 3.44
CA LEU A 119 -7.76 9.15 2.07
C LEU A 119 -9.17 9.75 2.07
N TYR A 120 -10.08 9.21 2.88
CA TYR A 120 -11.44 9.75 2.97
C TYR A 120 -11.45 11.19 3.50
N ALA A 121 -10.61 11.49 4.51
CA ALA A 121 -10.48 12.84 5.05
C ALA A 121 -9.98 13.85 4.01
N VAL A 122 -9.02 13.46 3.16
CA VAL A 122 -8.54 14.29 2.04
C VAL A 122 -9.65 14.49 1.01
N ILE A 123 -10.34 13.42 0.60
CA ILE A 123 -11.47 13.51 -0.34
C ILE A 123 -12.57 14.45 0.18
N ALA A 124 -12.86 14.39 1.48
CA ALA A 124 -13.86 15.24 2.11
C ALA A 124 -13.50 16.73 2.12
N ARG A 125 -12.19 17.05 2.12
CA ARG A 125 -11.69 18.42 1.99
C ARG A 125 -11.78 18.94 0.55
N LEU A 126 -11.73 18.05 -0.44
CA LEU A 126 -11.75 18.42 -1.86
C LEU A 126 -13.18 18.52 -2.42
N LEU A 127 -14.09 17.66 -1.94
CA LEU A 127 -15.45 17.53 -2.50
C LEU A 127 -16.50 18.00 -1.49
N GLY A 128 -17.46 18.81 -1.94
CA GLY A 128 -18.54 19.33 -1.09
C GLY A 128 -19.68 18.35 -0.86
N SER A 129 -19.99 17.49 -1.84
CA SER A 129 -21.12 16.56 -1.76
C SER A 129 -20.73 15.21 -1.15
N SER A 130 -21.50 14.73 -0.17
CA SER A 130 -21.31 13.41 0.45
C SER A 130 -21.48 12.25 -0.55
N ALA A 131 -22.28 12.42 -1.60
CA ALA A 131 -22.37 11.46 -2.69
C ALA A 131 -21.07 11.41 -3.51
N GLN A 132 -20.53 12.58 -3.89
CA GLN A 132 -19.27 12.68 -4.63
C GLN A 132 -18.10 12.11 -3.82
N ARG A 133 -18.03 12.40 -2.52
CA ARG A 133 -17.01 11.84 -1.61
C ARG A 133 -17.02 10.31 -1.59
N ARG A 134 -18.21 9.70 -1.46
CA ARG A 134 -18.35 8.23 -1.44
C ARG A 134 -17.96 7.59 -2.76
N VAL A 135 -18.37 8.18 -3.88
CA VAL A 135 -17.99 7.70 -5.22
C VAL A 135 -16.48 7.82 -5.42
N ALA A 136 -15.88 8.97 -5.11
CA ALA A 136 -14.44 9.16 -5.22
C ALA A 136 -13.66 8.19 -4.33
N TYR A 137 -14.13 7.95 -3.11
CA TYR A 137 -13.51 6.99 -2.19
C TYR A 137 -13.59 5.56 -2.71
N ALA A 138 -14.76 5.13 -3.20
CA ALA A 138 -14.92 3.83 -3.83
C ALA A 138 -14.02 3.66 -5.06
N LEU A 139 -13.92 4.68 -5.91
CA LEU A 139 -13.04 4.69 -7.09
C LEU A 139 -11.55 4.73 -6.74
N ALA A 140 -11.17 5.25 -5.58
CA ALA A 140 -9.78 5.30 -5.13
C ALA A 140 -9.34 3.95 -4.52
N ILE A 141 -10.24 3.26 -3.84
CA ILE A 141 -9.96 1.95 -3.22
C ILE A 141 -10.03 0.84 -4.27
N PHE A 142 -11.04 0.87 -5.13
CA PHE A 142 -11.12 -0.09 -6.21
C PHE A 142 -10.27 0.43 -7.36
N PRO A 143 -9.33 -0.38 -7.87
CA PRO A 143 -8.71 -0.09 -9.14
C PRO A 143 -9.77 -0.28 -10.23
N ALA A 144 -10.62 0.73 -10.44
CA ALA A 144 -11.56 0.76 -11.56
C ALA A 144 -10.79 0.58 -12.89
N PHE A 145 -9.52 0.98 -12.94
CA PHE A 145 -8.61 0.72 -14.05
C PHE A 145 -8.26 -0.76 -14.25
N ILE A 146 -8.31 -1.63 -13.24
CA ILE A 146 -8.16 -3.09 -13.42
C ILE A 146 -9.41 -3.66 -14.07
N VAL A 147 -10.61 -3.20 -13.69
CA VAL A 147 -11.86 -3.61 -14.36
C VAL A 147 -11.93 -3.06 -15.80
N LEU A 148 -11.49 -1.81 -16.01
CA LEU A 148 -11.35 -1.21 -17.34
C LEU A 148 -10.26 -1.90 -18.17
N GLY A 149 -9.14 -2.29 -17.56
CA GLY A 149 -8.04 -3.02 -18.20
C GLY A 149 -8.41 -4.48 -18.53
N ALA A 150 -9.19 -5.14 -17.67
CA ALA A 150 -9.78 -6.45 -17.94
C ALA A 150 -10.84 -6.38 -19.06
N ARG A 151 -11.65 -5.31 -19.11
CA ARG A 151 -12.51 -5.00 -20.27
C ARG A 151 -11.72 -4.55 -21.51
N GLY A 152 -10.50 -4.08 -21.31
CA GLY A 152 -9.53 -3.73 -22.33
C GLY A 152 -8.86 -4.94 -23.00
N GLN A 153 -9.13 -6.18 -22.58
CA GLN A 153 -8.58 -7.38 -23.25
C GLN A 153 -8.99 -7.51 -24.73
N ASN A 154 -9.90 -6.66 -25.23
CA ASN A 154 -10.05 -6.46 -26.65
C ASN A 154 -8.84 -5.70 -27.22
N ALA A 155 -7.99 -6.41 -27.96
CA ALA A 155 -6.76 -5.87 -28.56
C ALA A 155 -6.98 -4.57 -29.36
N TRP A 156 -8.17 -4.36 -29.92
CA TRP A 156 -8.51 -3.14 -30.65
C TRP A 156 -8.73 -1.93 -29.74
N VAL A 157 -9.33 -2.11 -28.57
CA VAL A 157 -9.54 -1.03 -27.59
C VAL A 157 -8.22 -0.61 -26.98
N ASN A 158 -7.34 -1.56 -26.64
CA ASN A 158 -5.98 -1.25 -26.19
C ASN A 158 -5.16 -0.51 -27.23
N ARG A 159 -5.21 -0.94 -28.50
CA ARG A 159 -4.53 -0.23 -29.60
C ARG A 159 -5.06 1.19 -29.79
N ALA A 160 -6.38 1.37 -29.74
CA ALA A 160 -6.99 2.70 -29.84
C ALA A 160 -6.57 3.62 -28.69
N ILE A 161 -6.62 3.13 -27.45
CA ILE A 161 -6.20 3.91 -26.26
C ILE A 161 -4.72 4.27 -26.36
N VAL A 162 -3.85 3.31 -26.67
CA VAL A 162 -2.39 3.54 -26.77
C VAL A 162 -2.06 4.50 -27.91
N TYR A 163 -2.65 4.31 -29.10
CA TYR A 163 -2.37 5.15 -30.26
C TYR A 163 -2.98 6.56 -30.16
N LEU A 164 -4.08 6.74 -29.41
CA LEU A 164 -4.63 8.07 -29.14
C LEU A 164 -3.92 8.77 -27.98
N ALA A 165 -3.40 8.03 -27.00
CA ALA A 165 -2.63 8.60 -25.89
C ALA A 165 -1.23 9.04 -26.32
N PHE A 166 -0.62 8.39 -27.31
CA PHE A 166 0.75 8.69 -27.75
C PHE A 166 0.93 10.14 -28.28
N PRO A 167 0.06 10.67 -29.17
CA PRO A 167 0.12 12.06 -29.59
C PRO A 167 -0.13 13.04 -28.44
N LEU A 168 -1.04 12.71 -27.52
CA LEU A 168 -1.33 13.53 -26.35
C LEU A 168 -0.13 13.60 -25.39
N GLN A 169 0.54 12.46 -25.16
CA GLN A 169 1.76 12.38 -24.36
C GLN A 169 2.91 13.16 -24.98
N LEU A 170 3.06 13.08 -26.31
CA LEU A 170 4.03 13.88 -27.07
C LEU A 170 3.71 15.37 -26.97
N TYR A 171 2.44 15.74 -27.09
CA TYR A 171 1.99 17.12 -26.94
C TYR A 171 2.24 17.66 -25.53
N LEU A 172 1.90 16.91 -24.48
CA LEU A 172 2.13 17.32 -23.10
C LEU A 172 3.62 17.38 -22.75
N SER A 173 4.42 16.43 -23.25
CA SER A 173 5.88 16.45 -23.11
C SER A 173 6.50 17.65 -23.85
N ALA A 174 6.02 17.95 -25.06
CA ALA A 174 6.44 19.10 -25.83
C ALA A 174 6.03 20.42 -25.13
N GLN A 175 4.81 20.50 -24.58
CA GLN A 175 4.39 21.64 -23.77
C GLN A 175 5.29 21.80 -22.54
N PHE A 176 5.61 20.72 -21.83
CA PHE A 176 6.51 20.76 -20.69
C PHE A 176 7.92 21.24 -21.07
N VAL A 177 8.47 20.80 -22.21
CA VAL A 177 9.80 21.25 -22.69
C VAL A 177 9.77 22.71 -23.16
N LEU A 178 8.72 23.12 -23.88
CA LEU A 178 8.61 24.47 -24.43
C LEU A 178 8.30 25.52 -23.37
N TRP A 179 7.54 25.16 -22.32
CA TRP A 179 7.09 26.10 -21.27
C TRP A 179 7.82 25.91 -19.93
N GLY A 180 8.44 24.76 -19.68
CA GLY A 180 9.16 24.46 -18.44
C GLY A 180 10.53 25.12 -18.30
N TRP A 181 10.99 25.85 -19.33
CA TRP A 181 12.29 26.55 -19.35
C TRP A 181 12.19 28.07 -19.55
N VAL A 182 10.97 28.62 -19.62
CA VAL A 182 10.73 30.08 -19.77
C VAL A 182 10.02 30.65 -18.54
N GLY A 183 10.24 30.04 -17.38
CA GLY A 183 9.82 30.54 -16.06
C GLY A 183 11.01 30.80 -15.17
#